data_AF-F5RJW8-F1
#
_entry.id   AF-F5RJW8-F1
#
_cell.length_a   1.000
_cell.length_b   1.000
_cell.length_c   1.000
_cell.angle_alpha   90.00
_cell.angle_beta   90.00
_cell.angle_gamma   90.00
#
_symmetry.space_group_name_H-M   'P 1'
#
loop_
_entity.id
_entity.type
_entity.pdbx_description
1 polymer ?
#
loop_
_entity_poly.entity_id
_entity_poly.type
_entity_poly.pdbx_seq_one_letter_code
_entity_poly.pdbx_strand_id
1 'polypeptide(L)'
;MRTTLGTANAGDDVRAAIHRLGPKFERDYIAHTTLSHWADIVGDMIARRVRAVAVRDGKLFLYAPDATWKNEMRMSAPEIIQRVNNYAGGRLVKEIAFARTMRPVPMDAEEDGDAETPFAYARALIRTGLSDAEIAAGAQLAESVSDEKLAVKIRRAYQTTRKAKRLKEQRGFLPCPICGRMVNGVCHDCRRSEERRVRREVRAILQREPWAKLADIVRRVPSCDALLLGSERADLVRRIAGETDYTAQDSENARLLTMLHRGLPPEEVTPKKIQSTFWELRNELITTREFWEEMKKRKGSKKKL
;
A
#
# COMPACT_ATOMS: atom_id res chain seq x y z
N MET A 1 30.01 12.00 -0.14
CA MET A 1 28.72 11.29 0.04
C MET A 1 29.00 10.01 0.79
N ARG A 2 28.43 9.81 1.99
CA ARG A 2 28.63 8.59 2.79
C ARG A 2 27.92 7.43 2.09
N THR A 3 28.66 6.47 1.55
CA THR A 3 28.10 5.19 1.11
C THR A 3 27.65 4.40 2.33
N THR A 4 26.34 4.38 2.54
CA THR A 4 25.64 3.67 3.62
C THR A 4 25.46 2.20 3.23
N LEU A 5 25.97 1.27 4.05
CA LEU A 5 26.08 -0.16 3.72
C LEU A 5 24.87 -0.95 4.26
N GLY A 6 24.03 -1.55 3.42
CA GLY A 6 23.05 -2.58 3.79
C GLY A 6 22.07 -2.16 4.91
N THR A 7 22.06 -2.91 6.02
CA THR A 7 21.24 -2.60 7.21
C THR A 7 21.74 -1.38 7.99
N ALA A 8 22.88 -0.77 7.64
CA ALA A 8 23.50 0.33 8.38
C ALA A 8 22.62 1.59 8.53
N ASN A 9 21.68 1.84 7.62
CA ASN A 9 20.74 2.97 7.71
C ASN A 9 19.44 2.64 8.47
N ALA A 10 19.21 1.38 8.83
CA ALA A 10 18.10 1.04 9.71
C ALA A 10 18.42 1.61 11.12
N GLY A 11 17.47 2.33 11.73
CA GLY A 11 17.58 2.71 13.14
C GLY A 11 17.85 1.47 14.00
N ASP A 12 18.52 1.64 15.14
CA ASP A 12 19.03 0.52 15.94
C ASP A 12 17.95 -0.49 16.30
N ASP A 13 16.72 -0.03 16.55
CA ASP A 13 15.55 -0.88 16.80
C ASP A 13 15.15 -1.73 15.60
N VAL A 14 15.21 -1.16 14.39
CA VAL A 14 14.88 -1.85 13.13
C VAL A 14 15.95 -2.88 12.81
N ARG A 15 17.23 -2.55 13.02
CA ARG A 15 18.34 -3.50 12.86
C ARG A 15 18.20 -4.68 13.83
N ALA A 16 17.91 -4.41 15.10
CA ALA A 16 17.68 -5.44 16.10
C ALA A 16 16.44 -6.31 15.78
N ALA A 17 15.41 -5.73 15.17
CA ALA A 17 14.25 -6.49 14.67
C ALA A 17 14.63 -7.40 13.48
N ILE A 18 15.37 -6.88 12.49
CA ILE A 18 15.81 -7.64 11.32
C ILE A 18 16.62 -8.88 11.73
N HIS A 19 17.60 -8.73 12.63
CA HIS A 19 18.39 -9.87 13.09
C HIS A 19 17.56 -10.91 13.87
N ARG A 20 16.58 -10.46 14.67
CA ARG A 20 15.68 -11.38 15.41
C ARG A 20 14.78 -12.20 14.49
N LEU A 21 14.42 -11.66 13.32
CA LEU A 21 13.60 -12.36 12.32
C LEU A 21 14.41 -13.38 11.50
N GLY A 22 15.73 -13.44 11.70
CA GLY A 22 16.61 -14.50 11.25
C GLY A 22 17.30 -14.27 9.90
N PRO A 23 18.25 -15.15 9.53
CA PRO A 23 19.16 -14.93 8.41
C PRO A 23 18.52 -14.92 7.00
N LYS A 24 17.33 -15.51 6.86
CA LYS A 24 16.56 -15.46 5.62
C LYS A 24 15.97 -14.06 5.44
N PHE A 25 15.25 -13.58 6.45
CA PHE A 25 14.65 -12.25 6.46
C PHE A 25 15.69 -11.14 6.30
N GLU A 26 16.84 -11.26 6.97
CA GLU A 26 17.94 -10.30 6.83
C GLU A 26 18.49 -10.24 5.40
N ARG A 27 18.66 -11.40 4.74
CA ARG A 27 19.08 -11.45 3.35
C ARG A 27 18.05 -10.85 2.40
N ASP A 28 16.77 -11.13 2.62
CA ASP A 28 15.68 -10.57 1.82
C ASP A 28 15.59 -9.05 1.99
N TYR A 29 15.74 -8.56 3.22
CA TYR A 29 15.81 -7.14 3.51
C TYR A 29 16.96 -6.46 2.76
N ILE A 30 18.18 -7.03 2.81
CA ILE A 30 19.35 -6.50 2.10
C ILE A 30 19.14 -6.53 0.58
N ALA A 31 18.52 -7.58 0.05
CA ALA A 31 18.18 -7.65 -1.37
C ALA A 31 17.19 -6.53 -1.75
N HIS A 32 16.13 -6.33 -0.97
CA HIS A 32 15.14 -5.29 -1.22
C HIS A 32 15.69 -3.86 -1.13
N THR A 33 16.54 -3.58 -0.13
CA THR A 33 17.17 -2.26 -0.02
C THR A 33 18.14 -2.01 -1.17
N THR A 34 18.93 -3.02 -1.56
CA THR A 34 19.83 -2.97 -2.72
C THR A 34 19.07 -2.61 -4.01
N LEU A 35 17.92 -3.23 -4.25
CA LEU A 35 17.07 -2.92 -5.42
C LEU A 35 16.50 -1.50 -5.34
N SER A 36 16.08 -1.06 -4.14
CA SER A 36 15.49 0.26 -3.92
C SER A 36 16.51 1.39 -4.11
N HIS A 37 17.78 1.13 -3.77
CA HIS A 37 18.90 2.06 -3.90
C HIS A 37 19.72 1.85 -5.19
N TRP A 38 19.16 1.18 -6.19
CA TRP A 38 19.86 0.90 -7.45
C TRP A 38 20.50 2.14 -8.08
N ALA A 39 19.77 3.27 -8.13
CA ALA A 39 20.28 4.53 -8.67
C ALA A 39 21.49 5.07 -7.91
N ASP A 40 21.52 4.93 -6.59
CA ASP A 40 22.65 5.35 -5.76
C ASP A 40 23.88 4.45 -5.97
N ILE A 41 23.66 3.16 -6.30
CA ILE A 41 24.72 2.17 -6.48
C ILE A 41 25.40 2.31 -7.84
N VAL A 42 24.62 2.41 -8.93
CA VAL A 42 25.18 2.45 -10.31
C VAL A 42 25.22 3.84 -10.91
N GLY A 43 24.54 4.82 -10.32
CA GLY A 43 24.41 6.17 -10.82
C GLY A 43 23.20 6.36 -11.73
N ASP A 44 22.71 7.61 -11.76
CA ASP A 44 21.47 7.98 -12.47
C ASP A 44 21.46 7.64 -13.96
N MET A 45 22.61 7.76 -14.64
CA MET A 45 22.71 7.51 -16.08
C MET A 45 22.36 6.06 -16.45
N ILE A 46 22.86 5.11 -15.67
CA ILE A 46 22.58 3.68 -15.86
C ILE A 46 21.17 3.36 -15.35
N ALA A 47 20.81 3.84 -14.16
CA ALA A 47 19.53 3.52 -13.53
C ALA A 47 18.30 4.02 -14.31
N ARG A 48 18.44 5.09 -15.10
CA ARG A 48 17.39 5.60 -16.00
C ARG A 48 17.02 4.61 -17.11
N ARG A 49 17.98 3.79 -17.55
CA ARG A 49 17.80 2.90 -18.72
C ARG A 49 17.81 1.42 -18.34
N VAL A 50 18.55 1.05 -17.31
CA VAL A 50 18.68 -0.33 -16.82
C VAL A 50 18.13 -0.40 -15.41
N ARG A 51 17.18 -1.31 -15.18
CA ARG A 51 16.59 -1.52 -13.86
C ARG A 51 17.06 -2.81 -13.23
N ALA A 52 17.38 -2.78 -11.94
CA ALA A 52 17.49 -3.98 -11.13
C ALA A 52 16.08 -4.51 -10.78
N VAL A 53 15.81 -5.76 -11.15
CA VAL A 53 14.49 -6.39 -11.09
C VAL A 53 14.36 -7.32 -9.90
N ALA A 54 15.40 -8.12 -9.64
CA ALA A 54 15.43 -9.10 -8.56
C ALA A 54 16.87 -9.50 -8.23
N VAL A 55 17.08 -10.02 -7.02
CA VAL A 55 18.31 -10.70 -6.62
C VAL A 55 17.94 -12.10 -6.13
N ARG A 56 18.34 -13.16 -6.85
CA ARG A 56 18.00 -14.54 -6.49
C ARG A 56 19.15 -15.48 -6.79
N ASP A 57 19.41 -16.44 -5.91
CA ASP A 57 20.45 -17.46 -6.08
C ASP A 57 21.84 -16.87 -6.40
N GLY A 58 22.13 -15.68 -5.85
CA GLY A 58 23.35 -14.95 -6.14
C GLY A 58 23.40 -14.32 -7.53
N LYS A 59 22.28 -14.15 -8.22
CA LYS A 59 22.17 -13.49 -9.53
C LYS A 59 21.41 -12.18 -9.40
N LEU A 60 21.95 -11.11 -9.96
CA LEU A 60 21.25 -9.84 -10.13
C LEU A 60 20.56 -9.83 -11.49
N PHE A 61 19.23 -9.80 -11.47
CA PHE A 61 18.42 -9.71 -12.68
C PHE A 61 18.26 -8.26 -13.09
N LEU A 62 18.77 -7.92 -14.26
CA LEU A 62 18.63 -6.59 -14.86
C LEU A 62 17.64 -6.61 -16.01
N TYR A 63 16.81 -5.58 -16.11
CA TYR A 63 16.06 -5.27 -17.31
C TYR A 63 16.78 -4.16 -18.08
N ALA A 64 17.06 -4.43 -19.36
CA ALA A 64 17.64 -3.48 -20.29
C ALA A 64 16.78 -3.41 -21.57
N PRO A 65 16.59 -2.21 -22.16
CA PRO A 65 15.60 -1.98 -23.22
C PRO A 65 15.97 -2.62 -24.56
N ASP A 66 17.27 -2.71 -24.86
CA ASP A 66 17.79 -3.18 -26.15
C ASP A 66 19.09 -4.00 -25.98
N ALA A 67 19.57 -4.55 -27.09
CA ALA A 67 20.78 -5.38 -27.12
C ALA A 67 22.06 -4.59 -26.78
N THR A 68 22.10 -3.29 -27.10
CA THR A 68 23.23 -2.42 -26.81
C THR A 68 23.43 -2.27 -25.30
N TRP A 69 22.36 -1.95 -24.57
CA TRP A 69 22.40 -1.88 -23.11
C TRP A 69 22.68 -3.24 -22.46
N LYS A 70 22.18 -4.34 -23.04
CA LYS A 70 22.54 -5.68 -22.55
C LYS A 70 24.03 -5.96 -22.69
N ASN A 71 24.64 -5.57 -23.81
CA ASN A 71 26.06 -5.80 -24.03
C ASN A 71 26.92 -4.92 -23.11
N GLU A 72 26.57 -3.65 -22.97
CA GLU A 72 27.23 -2.72 -22.04
C GLU A 72 27.20 -3.25 -20.61
N MET A 73 26.03 -3.67 -20.12
CA MET A 73 25.91 -4.23 -18.76
C MET A 73 26.65 -5.55 -18.57
N ARG A 74 26.87 -6.34 -19.64
CA ARG A 74 27.73 -7.53 -19.58
C ARG A 74 29.19 -7.16 -19.44
N MET A 75 29.66 -6.14 -20.17
CA MET A 75 31.04 -5.66 -20.08
C MET A 75 31.33 -5.04 -18.70
N SER A 76 30.41 -4.24 -18.17
CA SER A 76 30.51 -3.64 -16.84
C SER A 76 30.07 -4.56 -15.70
N ALA A 77 29.76 -5.84 -15.97
CA ALA A 77 29.22 -6.74 -14.95
C ALA A 77 30.12 -6.88 -13.71
N PRO A 78 31.46 -7.04 -13.82
CA PRO A 78 32.32 -7.15 -12.65
C PRO A 78 32.24 -5.91 -11.74
N GLU A 79 32.21 -4.72 -12.34
CA GLU A 79 32.11 -3.46 -11.61
C GLU A 79 30.75 -3.30 -10.91
N ILE A 80 29.67 -3.62 -11.61
CA ILE A 80 28.30 -3.56 -11.07
C ILE A 80 28.15 -4.53 -9.90
N ILE A 81 28.63 -5.78 -10.05
CA ILE A 81 28.60 -6.79 -8.99
C ILE A 81 29.38 -6.30 -7.77
N GLN A 82 30.55 -5.71 -7.97
CA GLN A 82 31.36 -5.17 -6.88
C GLN A 82 30.63 -4.05 -6.14
N ARG A 83 30.05 -3.08 -6.87
CA ARG A 83 29.29 -1.96 -6.27
C ARG A 83 28.08 -2.44 -5.48
N VAL A 84 27.35 -3.43 -6.01
CA VAL A 84 26.19 -4.04 -5.35
C VAL A 84 26.59 -4.78 -4.07
N ASN A 85 27.65 -5.60 -4.12
CA ASN A 85 28.14 -6.31 -2.93
C ASN A 85 28.72 -5.36 -1.87
N ASN A 86 29.41 -4.30 -2.30
CA ASN A 86 29.86 -3.24 -1.40
C ASN A 86 28.66 -2.62 -0.70
N TYR A 87 27.62 -2.22 -1.44
CA TYR A 87 26.40 -1.69 -0.85
C TYR A 87 25.75 -2.68 0.12
N ALA A 88 25.63 -3.96 -0.26
CA ALA A 88 25.01 -4.99 0.57
C ALA A 88 25.79 -5.30 1.87
N GLY A 89 27.05 -4.88 1.98
CA GLY A 89 27.91 -5.20 3.12
C GLY A 89 28.36 -6.67 3.15
N GLY A 90 28.25 -7.37 2.02
CA GLY A 90 28.55 -8.80 1.92
C GLY A 90 28.37 -9.35 0.51
N ARG A 91 28.67 -10.64 0.31
CA ARG A 91 28.58 -11.30 -1.00
C ARG A 91 27.13 -11.71 -1.31
N LEU A 92 26.35 -10.75 -1.79
CA LEU A 92 24.95 -10.92 -2.18
C LEU A 92 24.80 -11.45 -3.61
N VAL A 93 25.64 -10.97 -4.54
CA VAL A 93 25.57 -11.25 -5.98
C VAL A 93 26.90 -11.82 -6.48
N LYS A 94 26.83 -12.80 -7.38
CA LYS A 94 27.92 -13.49 -8.06
C LYS A 94 27.93 -13.22 -9.56
N GLU A 95 26.77 -13.04 -10.17
CA GLU A 95 26.63 -12.81 -11.62
C GLU A 95 25.41 -11.94 -11.97
N ILE A 96 25.38 -11.46 -13.21
CA ILE A 96 24.25 -10.68 -13.76
C ILE A 96 23.49 -11.53 -14.79
N ALA A 97 22.17 -11.53 -14.68
CA ALA A 97 21.25 -12.13 -15.64
C ALA A 97 20.31 -11.06 -16.21
N PHE A 98 19.69 -11.32 -17.36
CA PHE A 98 18.75 -10.37 -17.98
C PHE A 98 17.32 -10.85 -17.89
N ALA A 99 16.47 -10.04 -17.27
CA ALA A 99 15.03 -10.26 -17.21
C ALA A 99 14.35 -9.87 -18.53
N ARG A 100 13.25 -10.56 -18.86
CA ARG A 100 12.40 -10.22 -20.02
C ARG A 100 11.49 -9.03 -19.76
N THR A 101 11.25 -8.69 -18.49
CA THR A 101 10.29 -7.67 -18.08
C THR A 101 10.87 -6.73 -17.05
N MET A 102 10.43 -5.47 -17.07
CA MET A 102 10.81 -4.44 -16.10
C MET A 102 10.13 -4.60 -14.73
N ARG A 103 9.09 -5.46 -14.62
CA ARG A 103 8.37 -5.68 -13.36
C ARG A 103 9.20 -6.53 -12.40
N PRO A 104 9.40 -6.09 -11.14
CA PRO A 104 9.97 -6.93 -10.09
C PRO A 104 9.17 -8.22 -9.97
N VAL A 105 9.86 -9.36 -10.06
CA VAL A 105 9.24 -10.66 -9.78
C VAL A 105 9.30 -10.83 -8.25
N PRO A 106 8.18 -11.04 -7.53
CA PRO A 106 8.18 -11.23 -6.07
C PRO A 106 9.11 -12.37 -5.68
N MET A 107 10.02 -12.17 -4.73
CA MET A 107 11.03 -13.17 -4.29
C MET A 107 10.40 -14.52 -3.93
N ASP A 108 9.18 -14.48 -3.38
CA ASP A 108 8.38 -15.65 -2.99
C ASP A 108 7.62 -16.28 -4.15
N ALA A 109 7.79 -15.78 -5.38
CA ALA A 109 7.57 -16.59 -6.56
C ALA A 109 8.72 -17.60 -6.64
N GLU A 110 8.72 -18.54 -5.70
CA GLU A 110 9.10 -19.91 -6.01
C GLU A 110 8.45 -20.25 -7.35
N GLU A 111 9.19 -20.93 -8.22
CA GLU A 111 8.60 -21.60 -9.37
C GLU A 111 7.62 -22.64 -8.84
N ASP A 112 6.44 -22.20 -8.46
CA ASP A 112 5.26 -23.03 -8.36
C ASP A 112 5.07 -23.53 -9.79
N GLY A 113 5.56 -24.75 -10.06
CA GLY A 113 5.43 -25.42 -11.35
C GLY A 113 3.96 -25.55 -11.79
N ASP A 114 3.03 -25.29 -10.86
CA ASP A 114 1.58 -25.29 -11.02
C ASP A 114 0.96 -23.89 -11.26
N ALA A 115 1.73 -22.80 -11.19
CA ALA A 115 1.21 -21.47 -11.48
C ALA A 115 0.93 -21.33 -12.99
N GLU A 116 -0.35 -21.41 -13.36
CA GLU A 116 -0.76 -21.29 -14.76
C GLU A 116 -0.26 -19.99 -15.39
N THR A 117 0.51 -20.12 -16.47
CA THR A 117 1.01 -18.96 -17.22
C THR A 117 -0.14 -18.20 -17.94
N PRO A 118 0.00 -16.88 -18.19
CA PRO A 118 -0.99 -16.13 -18.97
C PRO A 118 -1.28 -16.73 -20.35
N PHE A 119 -0.28 -17.34 -20.99
CA PHE A 119 -0.44 -18.01 -22.28
C PHE A 119 -1.27 -19.29 -22.17
N ALA A 120 -1.02 -20.10 -21.14
CA ALA A 120 -1.82 -21.30 -20.86
C ALA A 120 -3.29 -20.92 -20.58
N TYR A 121 -3.53 -19.88 -19.78
CA TYR A 121 -4.87 -19.35 -19.52
C TYR A 121 -5.56 -18.90 -20.81
N ALA A 122 -4.89 -18.10 -21.65
CA ALA A 122 -5.45 -17.63 -22.90
C ALA A 122 -5.82 -18.79 -23.85
N ARG A 123 -4.98 -19.82 -23.92
CA ARG A 123 -5.25 -21.03 -24.70
C ARG A 123 -6.44 -21.81 -24.15
N ALA A 124 -6.53 -21.99 -22.84
CA ALA A 124 -7.67 -22.64 -22.18
C ALA A 124 -8.97 -21.87 -22.41
N LEU A 125 -8.92 -20.54 -22.34
CA LEU A 125 -10.06 -19.65 -22.61
C LEU A 125 -10.57 -19.79 -24.04
N ILE A 126 -9.68 -19.81 -25.03
CA ILE A 126 -10.07 -19.99 -26.45
C ILE A 126 -10.78 -21.35 -26.64
N ARG A 127 -10.23 -22.41 -26.05
CA ARG A 127 -10.76 -23.78 -26.10
C ARG A 127 -12.06 -23.98 -25.32
N THR A 128 -12.36 -23.08 -24.39
CA THR A 128 -13.61 -23.15 -23.61
C THR A 128 -14.80 -22.97 -24.55
N GLY A 129 -15.69 -23.96 -24.58
CA GLY A 129 -16.90 -23.95 -25.39
C GLY A 129 -17.99 -23.04 -24.83
N LEU A 130 -18.81 -22.50 -25.74
CA LEU A 130 -20.06 -21.83 -25.41
C LEU A 130 -21.22 -22.75 -25.79
N SER A 131 -22.34 -22.62 -25.09
CA SER A 131 -23.60 -23.22 -25.52
C SER A 131 -24.24 -22.41 -26.65
N ASP A 132 -25.10 -23.05 -27.44
CA ASP A 132 -25.83 -22.38 -28.52
C ASP A 132 -26.66 -21.20 -28.01
N ALA A 133 -27.26 -21.34 -26.82
CA ALA A 133 -27.98 -20.26 -26.14
C ALA A 133 -27.08 -19.04 -25.82
N GLU A 134 -25.84 -19.27 -25.39
CA GLU A 134 -24.88 -18.18 -25.16
C GLU A 134 -24.41 -17.55 -26.47
N ILE A 135 -24.24 -18.33 -27.53
CA ILE A 135 -23.88 -17.81 -28.86
C ILE A 135 -25.01 -16.91 -29.38
N ALA A 136 -26.25 -17.38 -29.32
CA ALA A 136 -27.44 -16.64 -29.74
C ALA A 136 -27.63 -15.35 -28.95
N ALA A 137 -27.51 -15.39 -27.61
CA ALA A 137 -27.60 -14.19 -26.78
C ALA A 137 -26.53 -13.14 -27.12
N GLY A 138 -25.31 -13.57 -27.46
CA GLY A 138 -24.25 -12.68 -27.91
C GLY A 138 -24.52 -12.04 -29.28
N ALA A 139 -25.21 -12.76 -30.18
CA ALA A 139 -25.64 -12.22 -31.47
C ALA A 139 -26.75 -11.18 -31.30
N GLN A 140 -27.78 -11.50 -30.50
CA GLN A 140 -28.88 -10.59 -30.22
C GLN A 140 -28.42 -9.27 -29.57
N LEU A 141 -27.46 -9.33 -28.64
CA LEU A 141 -26.85 -8.13 -28.04
C LEU A 141 -26.10 -7.26 -29.06
N ALA A 142 -25.56 -7.87 -30.12
CA ALA A 142 -24.85 -7.14 -31.16
C ALA A 142 -25.80 -6.51 -32.17
N GLU A 143 -26.94 -7.16 -32.46
CA GLU A 143 -27.98 -6.64 -33.36
C GLU A 143 -28.64 -5.35 -32.85
N SER A 144 -28.69 -5.14 -31.53
CA SER A 144 -29.21 -3.90 -30.95
C SER A 144 -28.29 -2.68 -31.15
N VAL A 145 -27.16 -2.84 -31.84
CA VAL A 145 -26.11 -1.82 -31.97
C VAL A 145 -25.97 -1.43 -33.43
N SER A 146 -26.23 -0.16 -33.74
CA SER A 146 -26.23 0.35 -35.12
C SER A 146 -24.84 0.43 -35.76
N ASP A 147 -23.77 0.57 -34.97
CA ASP A 147 -22.39 0.60 -35.46
C ASP A 147 -21.85 -0.83 -35.59
N GLU A 148 -21.60 -1.26 -36.83
CA GLU A 148 -21.10 -2.59 -37.17
C GLU A 148 -19.77 -2.94 -36.47
N LYS A 149 -18.83 -2.00 -36.37
CA LYS A 149 -17.54 -2.23 -35.71
C LYS A 149 -17.72 -2.41 -34.20
N LEU A 150 -18.66 -1.67 -33.61
CA LEU A 150 -19.00 -1.79 -32.19
C LEU A 150 -19.76 -3.09 -31.91
N ALA A 151 -20.72 -3.48 -32.77
CA ALA A 151 -21.47 -4.72 -32.69
C ALA A 151 -20.54 -5.95 -32.66
N VAL A 152 -19.54 -5.98 -33.55
CA VAL A 152 -18.50 -7.03 -33.57
C VAL A 152 -17.74 -7.10 -32.25
N LYS A 153 -17.34 -5.94 -31.69
CA LYS A 153 -16.61 -5.87 -30.41
C LYS A 153 -17.47 -6.32 -29.24
N ILE A 154 -18.75 -5.93 -29.19
CA ILE A 154 -19.70 -6.32 -28.14
C ILE A 154 -19.95 -7.82 -28.16
N ARG A 155 -20.22 -8.41 -29.34
CA ARG A 155 -20.37 -9.86 -29.49
C ARG A 155 -19.15 -10.61 -28.97
N ARG A 156 -17.96 -10.17 -29.39
CA ARG A 156 -16.69 -10.78 -28.96
C ARG A 156 -16.46 -10.62 -27.46
N ALA A 157 -16.74 -9.45 -26.90
CA ALA A 157 -16.59 -9.18 -25.46
C ALA A 157 -17.53 -10.07 -24.64
N TYR A 158 -18.80 -10.18 -25.04
CA TYR A 158 -19.79 -11.05 -24.41
C TYR A 158 -19.33 -12.51 -24.42
N GLN A 159 -19.00 -13.05 -25.59
CA GLN A 159 -18.55 -14.43 -25.76
C GLN A 159 -17.30 -14.71 -24.93
N THR A 160 -16.31 -13.81 -24.96
CA THR A 160 -15.06 -13.94 -24.18
C THR A 160 -15.35 -13.93 -22.68
N THR A 161 -16.28 -13.08 -22.24
CA THR A 161 -16.70 -12.99 -20.82
C THR A 161 -17.38 -14.27 -20.35
N ARG A 162 -18.26 -14.85 -21.19
CA ARG A 162 -18.93 -16.13 -20.89
C ARG A 162 -17.95 -17.29 -20.83
N LYS A 163 -17.02 -17.39 -21.79
CA LYS A 163 -15.94 -18.39 -21.76
C LYS A 163 -15.09 -18.24 -20.50
N ALA A 164 -14.73 -17.01 -20.13
CA ALA A 164 -13.92 -16.75 -18.94
C ALA A 164 -14.67 -17.12 -17.65
N LYS A 165 -15.97 -16.87 -17.60
CA LYS A 165 -16.82 -17.28 -16.46
C LYS A 165 -16.84 -18.79 -16.32
N ARG A 166 -17.17 -19.53 -17.38
CA ARG A 166 -17.20 -21.00 -17.40
C ARG A 166 -15.86 -21.62 -17.02
N LEU A 167 -14.76 -21.11 -17.57
CA LEU A 167 -13.43 -21.60 -17.26
C LEU A 167 -13.10 -21.43 -15.77
N LYS A 168 -13.53 -20.32 -15.16
CA LYS A 168 -13.36 -20.10 -13.72
C LYS A 168 -14.25 -21.01 -12.89
N GLU A 169 -15.51 -21.23 -13.28
CA GLU A 169 -16.42 -22.18 -12.62
C GLU A 169 -15.84 -23.61 -12.64
N GLN A 170 -15.32 -24.05 -13.79
CA GLN A 170 -14.65 -25.36 -13.94
C GLN A 170 -13.41 -25.51 -13.05
N ARG A 171 -12.81 -24.38 -12.64
CA ARG A 171 -11.65 -24.33 -11.73
C ARG A 171 -12.05 -24.08 -10.28
N GLY A 172 -13.34 -24.22 -9.95
CA GLY A 172 -13.84 -24.12 -8.58
C GLY A 172 -13.99 -22.70 -8.05
N PHE A 173 -13.89 -21.67 -8.89
CA PHE A 173 -14.22 -20.31 -8.46
C PHE A 173 -15.72 -20.15 -8.30
N LEU A 174 -16.13 -19.38 -7.29
CA LEU A 174 -17.54 -19.09 -6.99
C LEU A 174 -17.88 -17.62 -7.30
N PRO A 175 -19.14 -17.28 -7.58
CA PRO A 175 -19.51 -15.88 -7.73
C PRO A 175 -19.45 -15.17 -6.37
N CYS A 176 -18.85 -13.98 -6.32
CA CYS A 176 -18.92 -13.11 -5.16
C CYS A 176 -20.39 -12.78 -4.86
N PRO A 177 -20.86 -12.95 -3.60
CA PRO A 177 -22.28 -12.75 -3.27
C PRO A 177 -22.75 -11.29 -3.42
N ILE A 178 -21.83 -10.34 -3.52
CA ILE A 178 -22.14 -8.90 -3.61
C ILE A 178 -22.16 -8.40 -5.06
N CYS A 179 -21.18 -8.77 -5.88
CA CYS A 179 -21.03 -8.23 -7.25
C CYS A 179 -21.01 -9.29 -8.35
N GLY A 180 -21.06 -10.58 -8.01
CA GLY A 180 -21.03 -11.68 -8.98
C GLY A 180 -19.67 -11.96 -9.61
N ARG A 181 -18.60 -11.23 -9.26
CA ARG A 181 -17.25 -11.52 -9.77
C ARG A 181 -16.80 -12.91 -9.32
N MET A 182 -16.29 -13.72 -10.25
CA MET A 182 -15.77 -15.07 -9.97
C MET A 182 -14.47 -15.01 -9.14
N VAL A 183 -14.55 -15.35 -7.86
CA VAL A 183 -13.47 -15.39 -6.84
C VAL A 183 -13.79 -16.47 -5.81
N ASN A 184 -12.96 -16.66 -4.78
CA ASN A 184 -13.35 -17.47 -3.62
C ASN A 184 -13.85 -16.55 -2.50
N GLY A 185 -15.15 -16.61 -2.19
CA GLY A 185 -15.80 -15.77 -1.18
C GLY A 185 -16.11 -14.34 -1.65
N VAL A 186 -15.91 -13.35 -0.76
CA VAL A 186 -16.11 -11.93 -1.08
C VAL A 186 -14.87 -11.34 -1.74
N CYS A 187 -15.02 -10.75 -2.93
CA CYS A 187 -13.91 -10.16 -3.67
C CYS A 187 -13.31 -8.94 -2.93
N HIS A 188 -12.02 -8.66 -3.20
CA HIS A 188 -11.29 -7.56 -2.57
C HIS A 188 -11.98 -6.19 -2.75
N ASP A 189 -12.54 -5.92 -3.93
CA ASP A 189 -13.23 -4.65 -4.19
C ASP A 189 -14.48 -4.49 -3.32
N CYS A 190 -15.31 -5.55 -3.20
CA CYS A 190 -16.49 -5.53 -2.36
C CYS A 190 -16.13 -5.46 -0.88
N ARG A 191 -15.11 -6.19 -0.43
CA ARG A 191 -14.60 -6.11 0.95
C ARG A 191 -14.12 -4.69 1.27
N ARG A 192 -13.39 -4.06 0.34
CA ARG A 192 -12.91 -2.68 0.50
C ARG A 192 -14.04 -1.65 0.45
N SER A 193 -15.06 -1.89 -0.37
CA SER A 193 -16.27 -1.07 -0.42
C SER A 193 -17.01 -1.11 0.92
N GLU A 194 -17.13 -2.30 1.51
CA GLU A 194 -17.71 -2.50 2.83
C GLU A 194 -16.89 -1.79 3.92
N GLU A 195 -15.57 -1.99 3.95
CA GLU A 195 -14.70 -1.30 4.92
C GLU A 195 -14.84 0.23 4.82
N ARG A 196 -14.89 0.79 3.61
CA ARG A 196 -15.14 2.22 3.40
C ARG A 196 -16.52 2.66 3.86
N ARG A 197 -17.55 1.81 3.73
CA ARG A 197 -18.88 2.08 4.27
C ARG A 197 -18.82 2.17 5.80
N VAL A 198 -18.27 1.15 6.45
CA VAL A 198 -18.11 1.10 7.91
C VAL A 198 -17.34 2.32 8.42
N ARG A 199 -16.19 2.65 7.81
CA ARG A 199 -15.41 3.84 8.17
C ARG A 199 -16.22 5.13 8.06
N ARG A 200 -17.00 5.31 6.99
CA ARG A 200 -17.87 6.49 6.82
C ARG A 200 -18.93 6.57 7.90
N GLU A 201 -19.58 5.46 8.23
CA GLU A 201 -20.60 5.41 9.29
C GLU A 201 -20.01 5.73 10.67
N VAL A 202 -18.87 5.11 11.01
CA VAL A 202 -18.15 5.39 12.26
C VAL A 202 -17.71 6.86 12.34
N ARG A 203 -17.17 7.41 11.25
CA ARG A 203 -16.79 8.82 11.18
C ARG A 203 -17.99 9.75 11.35
N ALA A 204 -19.13 9.43 10.75
CA ALA A 204 -20.36 10.21 10.90
C ALA A 204 -20.87 10.20 12.35
N ILE A 205 -20.76 9.06 13.06
CA ILE A 205 -21.07 8.98 14.48
C ILE A 205 -20.11 9.86 15.28
N LEU A 206 -18.79 9.74 15.07
CA LEU A 206 -17.79 10.53 15.79
C LEU A 206 -17.88 12.04 15.52
N GLN A 207 -18.42 12.47 14.38
CA GLN A 207 -18.67 13.88 14.12
C GLN A 207 -19.86 14.43 14.94
N ARG A 208 -20.84 13.60 15.26
CA ARG A 208 -22.03 13.98 16.06
C ARG A 208 -21.83 13.76 17.55
N GLU A 209 -21.16 12.66 17.90
CA GLU A 209 -20.88 12.22 19.26
C GLU A 209 -19.37 11.91 19.38
N PRO A 210 -18.49 12.92 19.44
CA PRO A 210 -17.04 12.71 19.42
C PRO A 210 -16.49 11.91 20.60
N TRP A 211 -17.27 11.79 21.67
CA TRP A 211 -16.95 11.00 22.86
C TRP A 211 -17.38 9.54 22.79
N ALA A 212 -18.13 9.14 21.76
CA ALA A 212 -18.70 7.80 21.63
C ALA A 212 -17.63 6.71 21.82
N LYS A 213 -17.90 5.73 22.69
CA LYS A 213 -16.97 4.63 22.97
C LYS A 213 -17.25 3.45 22.03
N LEU A 214 -16.35 2.48 22.01
CA LEU A 214 -16.51 1.28 21.17
C LEU A 214 -17.85 0.60 21.41
N ALA A 215 -18.29 0.48 22.67
CA ALA A 215 -19.56 -0.13 23.02
C ALA A 215 -20.77 0.60 22.40
N ASP A 216 -20.74 1.94 22.34
CA ASP A 216 -21.81 2.74 21.76
C ASP A 216 -21.84 2.59 20.23
N ILE A 217 -20.66 2.53 19.63
CA ILE A 217 -20.50 2.42 18.18
C ILE A 217 -20.88 1.01 17.70
N VAL A 218 -20.43 -0.05 18.36
CA VAL A 218 -20.74 -1.44 17.99
C VAL A 218 -22.24 -1.74 18.03
N ARG A 219 -23.01 -1.08 18.93
CA ARG A 219 -24.48 -1.19 18.96
C ARG A 219 -25.14 -0.69 17.66
N ARG A 220 -24.50 0.25 16.96
CA ARG A 220 -25.03 0.90 15.75
C ARG A 220 -24.35 0.38 14.48
N VAL A 221 -23.08 0.01 14.58
CA VAL A 221 -22.22 -0.50 13.51
C VAL A 221 -21.51 -1.77 14.03
N PRO A 222 -22.16 -2.94 13.98
CA PRO A 222 -21.62 -4.18 14.56
C PRO A 222 -20.29 -4.65 13.96
N SER A 223 -19.97 -4.22 12.74
CA SER A 223 -18.72 -4.52 12.03
C SER A 223 -17.55 -3.61 12.43
N CYS A 224 -17.75 -2.64 13.33
CA CYS A 224 -16.68 -1.79 13.84
C CYS A 224 -15.85 -2.54 14.90
N ASP A 225 -14.53 -2.50 14.75
CA ASP A 225 -13.59 -2.96 15.77
C ASP A 225 -12.82 -1.78 16.40
N ALA A 226 -12.04 -2.07 17.44
CA ALA A 226 -11.26 -1.08 18.17
C ALA A 226 -10.22 -0.37 17.29
N LEU A 227 -9.64 -1.08 16.32
CA LEU A 227 -8.60 -0.56 15.43
C LEU A 227 -9.19 0.47 14.46
N LEU A 228 -10.32 0.14 13.83
CA LEU A 228 -11.05 1.01 12.93
C LEU A 228 -11.52 2.27 13.66
N LEU A 229 -12.12 2.11 14.84
CA LEU A 229 -12.53 3.25 15.68
C LEU A 229 -11.33 4.16 16.02
N GLY A 230 -10.23 3.57 16.50
CA GLY A 230 -9.02 4.31 16.83
C GLY A 230 -8.45 5.07 15.63
N SER A 231 -8.41 4.43 14.46
CA SER A 231 -7.96 5.05 13.20
C SER A 231 -8.82 6.24 12.81
N GLU A 232 -10.15 6.08 12.76
CA GLU A 232 -11.05 7.16 12.35
C GLU A 232 -11.01 8.33 13.35
N ARG A 233 -10.91 8.05 14.65
CA ARG A 233 -10.76 9.06 15.69
C ARG A 233 -9.45 9.84 15.54
N ALA A 234 -8.32 9.14 15.34
CA ALA A 234 -7.03 9.78 15.13
C ALA A 234 -7.02 10.65 13.87
N ASP A 235 -7.66 10.18 12.79
CA ASP A 235 -7.81 10.97 11.56
C ASP A 235 -8.64 12.24 11.74
N LEU A 236 -9.72 12.17 12.54
CA LEU A 236 -10.50 13.36 12.89
C LEU A 236 -9.68 14.33 13.74
N VAL A 237 -8.97 13.84 14.78
CA VAL A 237 -8.11 14.67 15.63
C VAL A 237 -7.05 15.39 14.80
N ARG A 238 -6.30 14.67 13.95
CA ARG A 238 -5.26 15.27 13.10
C ARG A 238 -5.81 16.35 12.18
N ARG A 239 -6.95 16.10 11.53
CA ARG A 239 -7.55 17.08 10.59
C ARG A 239 -7.98 18.34 11.32
N ILE A 240 -8.71 18.20 12.43
CA ILE A 240 -9.20 19.35 13.19
C ILE A 240 -8.02 20.11 13.82
N ALA A 241 -7.01 19.40 14.35
CA ALA A 241 -5.82 20.02 14.93
C ALA A 241 -5.03 20.81 13.87
N GLY A 242 -4.83 20.25 12.67
CA GLY A 242 -4.14 20.93 11.57
C GLY A 242 -4.85 22.18 11.04
N GLU A 243 -6.10 22.41 11.43
CA GLU A 243 -6.91 23.60 11.11
C GLU A 243 -7.12 24.51 12.33
N THR A 244 -6.50 24.20 13.48
CA THR A 244 -6.73 24.91 14.75
C THR A 244 -5.44 25.53 15.28
N ASP A 245 -5.48 26.85 15.53
CA ASP A 245 -4.41 27.56 16.21
C ASP A 245 -4.30 27.13 17.68
N TYR A 246 -3.07 26.93 18.15
CA TYR A 246 -2.79 26.56 19.54
C TYR A 246 -3.38 27.56 20.56
N THR A 247 -3.52 28.83 20.17
CA THR A 247 -4.08 29.90 21.02
C THR A 247 -5.60 29.90 21.07
N ALA A 248 -6.29 29.26 20.11
CA ALA A 248 -7.75 29.24 19.99
C ALA A 248 -8.42 28.22 20.94
N GLN A 249 -8.09 28.28 22.24
CA GLN A 249 -8.55 27.32 23.26
C GLN A 249 -10.02 27.49 23.69
N ASP A 250 -10.67 28.56 23.27
CA ASP A 250 -12.09 28.84 23.46
C ASP A 250 -12.96 28.43 22.26
N SER A 251 -12.33 27.98 21.16
CA SER A 251 -13.02 27.59 19.93
C SER A 251 -13.87 26.32 20.05
N GLU A 252 -14.81 26.16 19.12
CA GLU A 252 -15.56 24.90 18.96
C GLU A 252 -14.63 23.72 18.70
N ASN A 253 -13.59 23.93 17.86
CA ASN A 253 -12.55 22.94 17.60
C ASN A 253 -11.83 22.52 18.88
N ALA A 254 -11.60 23.44 19.82
CA ALA A 254 -10.95 23.11 21.08
C ALA A 254 -11.77 22.12 21.92
N ARG A 255 -13.10 22.30 21.92
CA ARG A 255 -14.04 21.39 22.59
C ARG A 255 -14.09 20.05 21.86
N LEU A 256 -14.24 20.05 20.52
CA LEU A 256 -14.27 18.85 19.69
C LEU A 256 -13.00 18.00 19.84
N LEU A 257 -11.82 18.62 19.78
CA LEU A 257 -10.53 17.94 19.98
C LEU A 257 -10.44 17.29 21.35
N THR A 258 -10.90 18.00 22.39
CA THR A 258 -10.90 17.46 23.76
C THR A 258 -11.84 16.26 23.91
N MET A 259 -13.04 16.32 23.31
CA MET A 259 -13.98 15.20 23.31
C MET A 259 -13.43 13.99 22.56
N LEU A 260 -12.86 14.19 21.35
CA LEU A 260 -12.28 13.11 20.54
C LEU A 260 -11.08 12.46 21.23
N HIS A 261 -10.10 13.28 21.63
CA HIS A 261 -8.82 12.82 22.17
C HIS A 261 -8.99 12.12 23.52
N ARG A 262 -9.90 12.60 24.38
CA ARG A 262 -10.10 12.04 25.71
C ARG A 262 -11.32 11.12 25.83
N GLY A 263 -12.20 11.08 24.84
CA GLY A 263 -13.45 10.30 24.91
C GLY A 263 -14.42 10.80 25.98
N LEU A 264 -14.52 12.12 26.16
CA LEU A 264 -15.30 12.77 27.21
C LEU A 264 -16.56 13.44 26.65
N PRO A 265 -17.73 13.28 27.29
CA PRO A 265 -18.95 13.93 26.85
C PRO A 265 -18.89 15.46 27.07
N PRO A 266 -19.74 16.25 26.39
CA PRO A 266 -19.60 17.71 26.31
C PRO A 266 -19.71 18.41 27.66
N GLU A 267 -20.50 17.88 28.58
CA GLU A 267 -20.66 18.37 29.96
C GLU A 267 -19.40 18.20 30.81
N GLU A 268 -18.52 17.27 30.45
CA GLU A 268 -17.27 16.99 31.15
C GLU A 268 -16.06 17.76 30.58
N VAL A 269 -16.24 18.52 29.50
CA VAL A 269 -15.17 19.31 28.87
C VAL A 269 -14.94 20.58 29.68
N THR A 270 -13.83 20.64 30.40
CA THR A 270 -13.44 21.80 31.22
C THR A 270 -12.25 22.55 30.60
N PRO A 271 -12.05 23.86 30.91
CA PRO A 271 -10.91 24.63 30.42
C PRO A 271 -9.55 23.97 30.73
N LYS A 272 -9.43 23.34 31.91
CA LYS A 272 -8.22 22.60 32.30
C LYS A 272 -7.98 21.38 31.40
N LYS A 273 -9.04 20.64 31.03
CA LYS A 273 -8.95 19.50 30.11
C LYS A 273 -8.62 19.95 28.68
N ILE A 274 -9.15 21.10 28.25
CA ILE A 274 -8.80 21.71 26.96
C ILE A 274 -7.31 22.08 26.93
N GLN A 275 -6.83 22.83 27.94
CA GLN A 275 -5.43 23.24 28.02
C GLN A 275 -4.47 22.03 28.00
N SER A 276 -4.79 20.97 28.74
CA SER A 276 -4.00 19.73 28.74
C SER A 276 -4.03 19.02 27.40
N THR A 277 -5.17 19.00 26.70
CA THR A 277 -5.30 18.41 25.36
C THR A 277 -4.49 19.18 24.33
N PHE A 278 -4.55 20.51 24.36
CA PHE A 278 -3.78 21.36 23.45
C PHE A 278 -2.28 21.17 23.67
N TRP A 279 -1.86 21.06 24.92
CA TRP A 279 -0.47 20.75 25.25
C TRP A 279 -0.01 19.41 24.66
N GLU A 280 -0.83 18.36 24.76
CA GLU A 280 -0.52 17.04 24.20
C GLU A 280 -0.48 17.08 22.66
N LEU A 281 -1.40 17.81 22.03
CA LEU A 281 -1.53 17.95 20.57
C LEU A 281 -0.70 19.11 19.97
N ARG A 282 0.17 19.76 20.74
CA ARG A 282 0.91 20.97 20.32
C ARG A 282 1.72 20.83 19.01
N ASN A 283 2.08 19.62 18.61
CA ASN A 283 2.82 19.36 17.37
C ASN A 283 1.89 19.13 16.16
N GLU A 284 0.61 18.83 16.41
CA GLU A 284 -0.43 18.65 15.38
C GLU A 284 -1.20 19.96 15.14
N LEU A 285 -1.22 20.85 16.13
CA LEU A 285 -1.85 22.18 16.07
C LEU A 285 -1.03 23.18 15.25
N ILE A 286 -1.70 24.17 14.68
CA ILE A 286 -1.03 25.33 14.09
C ILE A 286 -0.35 26.13 15.21
N THR A 287 0.96 26.31 15.10
CA THR A 287 1.77 27.05 16.08
C THR A 287 2.50 28.19 15.42
N THR A 288 2.62 29.31 16.12
CA THR A 288 3.37 30.48 15.65
C THR A 288 4.85 30.42 16.06
N ARG A 289 5.71 31.20 15.40
CA ARG A 289 7.11 31.35 15.81
C ARG A 289 7.22 31.90 17.23
N GLU A 290 6.37 32.87 17.57
CA GLU A 290 6.28 33.49 18.89
C GLU A 290 5.95 32.48 19.99
N PHE A 291 5.05 31.54 19.72
CA PHE A 291 4.74 30.44 20.65
C PHE A 291 6.01 29.62 20.99
N TRP A 292 6.81 29.26 19.99
CA TRP A 292 8.05 28.51 20.22
C TRP A 292 9.13 29.33 20.93
N GLU A 293 9.18 30.65 20.71
CA GLU A 293 10.07 31.56 21.43
C GLU A 293 9.67 31.70 22.90
N GLU A 294 8.38 31.82 23.21
CA GLU A 294 7.87 31.86 24.58
C GLU A 294 8.15 30.54 25.32
N MET A 295 7.97 29.41 24.64
CA MET A 295 8.28 28.08 25.18
C MET A 295 9.77 27.91 25.50
N LYS A 296 10.67 28.45 24.67
CA LYS A 296 12.11 28.49 24.95
C LYS A 296 12.42 29.35 26.17
N LYS A 297 11.78 30.52 26.32
CA LYS A 297 11.93 31.39 27.50
C LYS A 297 11.49 30.67 28.79
N ARG A 298 10.34 29.99 28.78
CA ARG A 298 9.84 29.22 29.95
C ARG A 298 10.75 28.06 30.35
N LYS A 299 11.33 27.35 29.38
CA LYS A 299 12.37 26.32 29.64
C LYS A 299 13.67 26.92 30.20
N GLY A 300 14.05 28.12 29.73
CA GLY A 300 15.21 28.86 30.23
C GLY A 300 15.05 29.30 31.68
N SER A 301 13.86 29.81 32.06
CA SER A 301 13.59 30.23 33.45
C SER A 301 13.49 29.06 34.44
N LYS A 302 12.94 27.90 34.01
CA LYS A 302 12.93 26.68 34.85
C LYS A 302 14.31 26.04 35.07
N LYS A 303 15.32 26.40 34.27
CA LYS A 303 16.72 25.96 34.45
C LYS A 303 17.54 26.90 35.33
N LYS A 304 16.99 28.08 35.68
CA LYS A 304 17.66 29.12 36.49
C LYS A 304 17.15 29.17 37.95
N LEU A 305 16.26 28.26 38.32
CA LEU A 305 15.79 27.97 39.67
C LEU A 305 16.30 26.57 40.05
#